data_AF-A0A1A3CHW7-F1
#
_entry.id   AF-A0A1A3CHW7-F1
#
_cell.length_a   1.000
_cell.length_b   1.000
_cell.length_c   1.000
_cell.angle_alpha   90.00
_cell.angle_beta   90.00
_cell.angle_gamma   90.00
#
_symmetry.space_group_name_H-M   'P 1'
#
loop_
_entity.id
_entity.type
_entity.pdbx_description
1 polymer ?
#
loop_
_entity_poly.entity_id
_entity_poly.type
_entity_poly.pdbx_seq_one_letter_code
_entity_poly.pdbx_strand_id
1 'polypeptide(L)'
;MANGNKPTDSETLAHIRGLVAEEKTLRAQLQHGEISTDEEHERLRRLEVELDQCWDLLRQRRALRETGGDPREAQVRPPDEVEGYLG
;
A
#
# COMPACT_ATOMS: atom_id res chain seq x y z
N MET A 1 16.71 17.75 -12.17
CA MET A 1 16.45 16.39 -12.69
C MET A 1 16.10 15.52 -11.48
N ALA A 2 14.81 15.45 -11.11
CA ALA A 2 14.37 14.65 -9.97
C ALA A 2 14.32 13.18 -10.41
N ASN A 3 15.32 12.39 -10.03
CA ASN A 3 15.31 10.95 -10.22
C ASN A 3 14.22 10.36 -9.32
N GLY A 4 13.00 10.29 -9.84
CA GLY A 4 11.92 9.48 -9.28
C GLY A 4 12.31 8.02 -9.38
N ASN A 5 13.09 7.53 -8.43
CA ASN A 5 13.36 6.11 -8.28
C ASN A 5 12.06 5.44 -7.85
N LYS A 6 11.24 5.05 -8.83
CA LYS A 6 10.07 4.21 -8.57
C LYS A 6 10.57 2.96 -7.84
N PRO A 7 9.98 2.60 -6.68
CA PRO A 7 10.45 1.47 -5.90
C PRO A 7 10.50 0.22 -6.78
N THR A 8 11.59 -0.53 -6.69
CA THR A 8 11.77 -1.81 -7.36
C THR A 8 10.77 -2.85 -6.83
N ASP A 9 10.55 -3.96 -7.57
CA ASP A 9 9.57 -4.97 -7.14
C ASP A 9 9.90 -5.47 -5.73
N SER A 10 11.20 -5.63 -5.44
CA SER A 10 11.71 -6.04 -4.13
C SER A 10 11.42 -5.01 -3.04
N GLU A 11 11.58 -3.71 -3.32
CA GLU A 11 11.24 -2.64 -2.38
C GLU A 11 9.73 -2.58 -2.12
N THR A 12 8.90 -2.71 -3.17
CA THR A 12 7.45 -2.79 -3.04
C THR A 12 7.03 -4.02 -2.21
N LEU A 13 7.63 -5.18 -2.45
CA LEU A 13 7.38 -6.39 -1.66
C LEU A 13 7.84 -6.25 -0.20
N ALA A 14 8.96 -5.59 0.05
CA ALA A 14 9.42 -5.29 1.40
C ALA A 14 8.46 -4.35 2.12
N HIS A 15 7.94 -3.35 1.42
CA HIS A 15 6.94 -2.43 1.95
C HIS A 15 5.62 -3.14 2.28
N ILE A 16 5.08 -3.97 1.38
CA ILE A 16 3.91 -4.83 1.63
C ILE A 16 4.07 -5.65 2.91
N ARG A 17 5.26 -6.25 3.13
CA ARG A 17 5.54 -7.02 4.35
C ARG A 17 5.49 -6.14 5.61
N GLY A 18 5.96 -4.89 5.51
CA GLY A 18 5.84 -3.90 6.59
C GLY A 18 4.39 -3.59 6.92
N LEU A 19 3.56 -3.31 5.91
CA LEU A 19 2.14 -3.01 6.07
C LEU A 19 1.39 -4.18 6.74
N VAL A 20 1.66 -5.43 6.33
CA VAL A 20 1.07 -6.63 6.96
C VAL A 20 1.55 -6.83 8.40
N ALA A 21 2.78 -6.44 8.72
CA ALA A 21 3.28 -6.48 10.11
C ALA A 21 2.59 -5.42 10.97
N GLU A 22 2.31 -4.25 10.41
CA GLU A 22 1.56 -3.17 11.07
C GLU A 22 0.12 -3.57 11.34
N GLU A 23 -0.58 -4.17 10.36
CA GLU A 23 -1.91 -4.76 10.55
C GLU A 23 -1.95 -5.70 11.77
N LYS A 24 -0.98 -6.63 11.87
CA LYS A 24 -0.88 -7.56 13.00
C LYS A 24 -0.66 -6.83 14.32
N THR A 25 0.12 -5.76 14.29
CA THR A 25 0.39 -4.93 15.47
C THR A 25 -0.88 -4.22 15.92
N LEU A 26 -1.65 -3.63 15.00
CA LEU A 26 -2.94 -3.01 15.29
C LEU A 26 -3.94 -4.01 15.90
N ARG A 27 -4.05 -5.21 15.30
CA ARG A 27 -4.90 -6.27 15.86
C ARG A 27 -4.48 -6.69 17.27
N ALA A 28 -3.17 -6.72 17.54
CA ALA A 28 -2.65 -7.02 18.87
C ALA A 28 -2.98 -5.88 19.86
N GLN A 29 -2.77 -4.63 19.47
CA GLN A 29 -3.11 -3.45 20.27
C GLN A 29 -4.60 -3.42 20.64
N LEU A 30 -5.49 -3.73 19.68
CA LEU A 30 -6.93 -3.83 19.93
C LEU A 30 -7.24 -4.94 20.94
N GLN A 31 -6.64 -6.12 20.78
CA GLN A 31 -6.82 -7.23 21.73
C GLN A 31 -6.32 -6.91 23.14
N HIS A 32 -5.25 -6.12 23.25
CA HIS A 32 -4.73 -5.62 24.53
C HIS A 32 -5.54 -4.44 25.09
N GLY A 33 -6.46 -3.87 24.32
CA GLY A 33 -7.23 -2.69 24.72
C GLY A 33 -6.42 -1.40 24.69
N GLU A 34 -5.31 -1.35 23.95
CA GLU A 34 -4.47 -0.16 23.78
C GLU A 34 -5.08 0.84 22.81
N ILE A 35 -5.89 0.37 21.86
CA ILE A 35 -6.62 1.19 20.87
C ILE A 35 -8.10 0.79 20.85
N SER A 36 -8.96 1.70 20.39
CA SER A 36 -10.37 1.39 20.14
C SER A 36 -10.55 0.67 18.79
N THR A 37 -11.67 -0.01 18.62
CA THR A 37 -12.04 -0.63 17.34
C THR A 37 -12.14 0.41 16.22
N ASP A 38 -12.61 1.62 16.52
CA ASP A 38 -12.72 2.71 15.54
C ASP A 38 -11.33 3.18 15.08
N GLU A 39 -10.37 3.31 16.01
CA GLU A 39 -8.98 3.65 15.71
C GLU A 39 -8.27 2.55 14.92
N GLU A 40 -8.50 1.28 15.26
CA GLU A 40 -8.01 0.13 14.50
C GLU A 40 -8.54 0.18 13.06
N HIS A 41 -9.86 0.33 12.88
CA HIS A 41 -10.49 0.41 11.57
C HIS A 41 -10.01 1.60 10.73
N GLU A 42 -9.82 2.77 11.33
CA GLU A 42 -9.28 3.93 10.62
C GLU A 42 -7.88 3.66 10.07
N ARG A 43 -7.00 3.07 10.88
CA ARG A 43 -5.63 2.74 10.48
C ARG A 43 -5.57 1.58 9.50
N LEU A 44 -6.38 0.54 9.70
CA LEU A 44 -6.50 -0.59 8.79
C LEU A 44 -6.93 -0.14 7.40
N ARG A 45 -7.92 0.75 7.28
CA ARG A 45 -8.34 1.29 5.98
C ARG A 45 -7.20 1.99 5.24
N ARG A 46 -6.33 2.74 5.95
CA ARG A 46 -5.14 3.36 5.32
C ARG A 46 -4.15 2.31 4.84
N LEU A 47 -3.86 1.31 5.67
CA LEU A 47 -2.99 0.18 5.32
C LEU A 47 -3.52 -0.60 4.11
N GLU A 48 -4.83 -0.85 4.05
CA GLU A 48 -5.48 -1.52 2.92
C GLU A 48 -5.32 -0.73 1.62
N VAL A 49 -5.51 0.59 1.65
CA VAL A 49 -5.30 1.46 0.49
C VAL A 49 -3.85 1.42 0.02
N GLU A 50 -2.88 1.47 0.93
CA GLU A 50 -1.45 1.37 0.58
C GLU A 50 -1.07 -0.01 0.03
N LEU A 51 -1.64 -1.09 0.59
CA LEU A 51 -1.46 -2.45 0.08
C LEU A 51 -2.00 -2.59 -1.34
N ASP A 52 -3.19 -2.05 -1.61
CA ASP A 52 -3.81 -2.13 -2.92
C ASP A 52 -2.99 -1.37 -3.98
N GLN A 53 -2.48 -0.18 -3.63
CA GLN A 53 -1.55 0.56 -4.49
C GLN A 53 -0.28 -0.21 -4.80
N CYS A 54 0.31 -0.86 -3.80
CA CYS A 54 1.52 -1.68 -3.98
C CYS A 54 1.25 -2.87 -4.90
N TRP A 55 0.10 -3.55 -4.72
CA TRP A 55 -0.30 -4.67 -5.57
C TRP A 55 -0.60 -4.24 -7.00
N ASP A 56 -1.29 -3.11 -7.20
CA ASP A 56 -1.57 -2.56 -8.52
C ASP A 56 -0.29 -2.16 -9.26
N LEU A 57 0.69 -1.58 -8.56
CA LEU A 57 1.99 -1.28 -9.13
C LEU A 57 2.70 -2.56 -9.62
N LEU A 58 2.74 -3.62 -8.81
CA LEU A 58 3.34 -4.89 -9.19
C LEU A 58 2.62 -5.53 -10.39
N ARG A 59 1.29 -5.49 -10.38
CA ARG A 59 0.45 -6.01 -11.47
C ARG A 59 0.71 -5.24 -12.77
N GLN A 60 0.77 -3.91 -12.72
CA GLN A 60 1.04 -3.07 -13.87
C GLN A 60 2.44 -3.32 -14.44
N ARG A 61 3.45 -3.43 -13.58
CA ARG A 61 4.82 -3.78 -14.00
C ARG A 61 4.89 -5.13 -14.68
N ARG A 62 4.15 -6.11 -14.16
CA ARG A 62 4.06 -7.44 -14.75
C ARG A 62 3.40 -7.38 -16.13
N ALA A 63 2.28 -6.67 -16.26
CA ALA A 63 1.60 -6.50 -17.55
C ALA A 63 2.50 -5.82 -18.59
N LEU A 64 3.24 -4.77 -18.21
CA LEU A 64 4.20 -4.09 -19.10
C LEU A 64 5.33 -5.02 -19.55
N ARG A 65 5.89 -5.83 -18.65
CA ARG A 65 6.90 -6.84 -19.01
C ARG A 65 6.36 -7.88 -20.00
N GLU A 66 5.12 -8.34 -19.78
CA GLU A 66 4.48 -9.35 -20.62
C GLU A 66 4.13 -8.81 -22.02
N THR A 67 3.82 -7.53 -22.15
CA THR A 67 3.55 -6.87 -23.45
C THR A 67 4.79 -6.28 -24.13
N GLY A 68 5.97 -6.39 -23.50
CA GLY A 68 7.22 -5.84 -24.02
C GLY A 68 7.41 -4.32 -23.80
N GLY A 69 6.57 -3.70 -22.97
CA GLY A 69 6.72 -2.32 -22.50
C GLY A 69 7.73 -2.18 -21.36
N ASP A 70 8.14 -0.94 -21.05
CA ASP A 70 9.07 -0.68 -19.95
C ASP A 70 8.33 -0.71 -18.61
N PRO A 71 8.63 -1.64 -17.67
CA PRO A 71 8.03 -1.67 -16.34
C PRO A 71 8.24 -0.38 -15.53
N ARG A 72 9.18 0.49 -15.91
CA ARG A 72 9.38 1.80 -15.29
C ARG A 72 8.26 2.78 -15.65
N GLU A 73 7.44 2.50 -16.65
CA GLU A 73 6.27 3.30 -16.98
C GLU A 73 5.11 3.07 -16.01
N ALA A 74 5.15 2.01 -15.19
CA ALA A 74 4.13 1.76 -14.19
C ALA A 74 4.00 2.95 -13.22
N GLN A 75 2.79 3.48 -13.05
CA GLN A 75 2.49 4.58 -12.15
C GLN A 75 1.56 4.06 -11.06
N VAL A 76 1.93 4.32 -9.80
CA VAL A 76 1.02 4.15 -8.67
C VAL A 76 -0.18 5.03 -8.97
N ARG A 77 -1.37 4.46 -9.08
CA ARG A 77 -2.57 5.30 -9.13
C ARG A 77 -2.59 6.11 -7.85
N PRO A 78 -2.93 7.41 -7.89
CA PRO A 78 -3.24 8.10 -6.66
C PRO A 78 -4.26 7.24 -5.90
N PRO A 79 -4.22 7.20 -4.56
CA PRO A 79 -5.39 6.71 -3.84
C PRO A 79 -6.55 7.49 -4.45
N ASP A 80 -7.43 6.80 -5.19
CA ASP A 80 -8.71 7.37 -5.58
C ASP A 80 -9.19 8.05 -4.31
N GLU A 81 -9.42 9.37 -4.38
CA GLU A 81 -9.83 10.19 -3.25
C GLU A 81 -10.99 9.43 -2.60
N VAL A 82 -10.70 8.65 -1.56
CA VAL A 82 -11.72 8.10 -0.69
C VAL A 82 -12.13 9.30 0.12
N GLU A 83 -12.92 10.13 -0.54
CA GLU A 83 -13.68 11.25 -0.03
C GLU A 83 -14.28 10.77 1.29
N GLY A 84 -13.82 11.31 2.42
CA GLY A 84 -14.38 10.98 3.73
C GLY A 84 -13.41 10.65 4.86
N TYR A 85 -12.23 11.28 4.93
CA TYR A 85 -11.35 11.16 6.11
C TYR A 85 -11.11 12.47 6.89
N LEU A 86 -12.07 13.38 6.82
CA LEU A 86 -12.26 14.44 7.82
C LEU A 86 -13.77 14.60 8.03
N GLY A 87 -14.30 13.92 9.05
CA GLY A 87 -15.71 13.99 9.46
C GLY A 87 -15.96 13.12 10.67
#